data_AF-A0A1Z9SN52-F1
#
_entry.id   AF-A0A1Z9SN52-F1
#
_cell.length_a   1.000
_cell.length_b   1.000
_cell.length_c   1.000
_cell.angle_alpha   90.00
_cell.angle_beta   90.00
_cell.angle_gamma   90.00
#
_symmetry.space_group_name_H-M   'P 1'
#
loop_
_entity.id
_entity.type
_entity.pdbx_description
1 polymer ?
#
loop_
_entity_poly.entity_id
_entity_poly.type
_entity_poly.pdbx_seq_one_letter_code
_entity_poly.pdbx_strand_id
1 'polypeptide(L)'
;MRNVLCEKDVRATLNRPEGELDHVVEALSGCLAAVPVNQHMMQKMVINQAIEAMGFHQIQQLAKLFDGFTRHSPEGVNYKNRFEKADCKKAVQKCDQGTFDRTANMLIMPQN
;
A
#
# COMPACT_ATOMS: atom_id res chain seq x y z
N MET A 1 20.28 -32.35 -8.91
CA MET A 1 19.54 -31.31 -9.65
C MET A 1 19.46 -30.07 -8.76
N ARG A 2 20.42 -29.15 -8.86
CA ARG A 2 20.41 -27.86 -8.18
C ARG A 2 19.90 -26.85 -9.20
N ASN A 3 18.69 -26.33 -9.01
CA ASN A 3 18.11 -25.33 -9.91
C ASN A 3 18.77 -23.98 -9.55
N VAL A 4 19.79 -23.59 -10.32
CA VAL A 4 20.69 -22.44 -10.12
C VAL A 4 19.94 -21.08 -10.25
N LEU A 5 18.62 -21.09 -10.41
CA LEU A 5 17.79 -19.89 -10.51
C LEU A 5 17.31 -19.35 -9.16
N CYS A 6 17.33 -20.14 -8.07
CA CYS A 6 16.93 -19.67 -6.75
C CYS A 6 18.05 -18.89 -6.01
N GLU A 7 19.27 -18.88 -6.55
CA GLU A 7 20.46 -18.26 -5.94
C GLU A 7 20.67 -16.80 -6.37
N LYS A 8 19.93 -16.33 -7.39
CA LYS A 8 19.96 -14.92 -7.80
C LYS A 8 19.10 -14.10 -6.85
N ASP A 9 19.78 -13.37 -5.95
CA ASP A 9 19.27 -12.34 -5.04
C ASP A 9 17.76 -12.02 -5.17
N VAL A 10 16.95 -12.57 -4.26
CA VAL A 10 15.55 -12.13 -4.03
C VAL A 10 15.47 -10.63 -3.71
N ARG A 11 16.60 -10.01 -3.34
CA ARG A 11 16.73 -8.55 -3.16
C ARG A 11 16.72 -7.76 -4.48
N ALA A 12 17.08 -8.36 -5.61
CA ALA A 12 17.13 -7.70 -6.92
C ALA A 12 15.76 -7.65 -7.65
N THR A 13 14.69 -8.03 -6.95
CA THR A 13 13.34 -8.27 -7.50
C THR A 13 12.35 -7.11 -7.27
N LEU A 14 12.67 -6.15 -6.38
CA LEU A 14 11.66 -5.22 -5.83
C LEU A 14 11.45 -3.90 -6.62
N ASN A 15 12.26 -3.62 -7.64
CA ASN A 15 12.05 -2.47 -8.52
C ASN A 15 12.66 -2.75 -9.90
N ARG A 16 11.81 -2.87 -10.93
CA ARG A 16 12.21 -3.23 -12.29
C ARG A 16 11.58 -2.28 -13.31
N PRO A 17 12.24 -2.06 -14.46
CA PRO A 17 11.59 -1.42 -15.60
C PRO A 17 10.30 -2.17 -15.98
N GLU A 18 9.30 -1.43 -16.44
CA GLU A 18 7.96 -1.98 -16.76
C GLU A 18 8.03 -3.23 -17.66
N GLY A 19 8.89 -3.21 -18.68
CA GLY A 19 9.04 -4.34 -19.63
C GLY A 19 9.70 -5.60 -19.07
N GLU A 20 10.26 -5.57 -17.86
CA GLU A 20 10.89 -6.74 -17.22
C GLU A 20 10.02 -7.37 -16.12
N LEU A 21 8.96 -6.68 -15.68
CA LEU A 21 8.17 -7.06 -14.51
C LEU A 21 7.58 -8.46 -14.66
N ASP A 22 6.93 -8.73 -15.78
CA ASP A 22 6.25 -10.02 -16.02
C ASP A 22 7.22 -11.20 -15.98
N HIS A 23 8.38 -11.05 -16.63
CA HIS A 23 9.41 -12.09 -16.64
C HIS A 23 9.93 -12.39 -15.23
N VAL A 24 10.13 -11.34 -14.42
CA VAL A 24 10.62 -11.49 -13.04
C VAL A 24 9.57 -12.13 -12.14
N VAL A 25 8.31 -11.73 -12.28
CA VAL A 25 7.19 -12.34 -11.55
C VAL A 25 7.10 -13.82 -11.88
N GLU A 26 7.23 -14.22 -13.15
CA GLU A 26 7.15 -15.63 -13.52
C GLU A 26 8.37 -16.45 -13.11
N ALA A 27 9.56 -15.87 -13.12
CA ALA A 27 10.72 -16.52 -12.55
C ALA A 27 10.53 -16.80 -11.04
N LEU A 28 9.96 -15.85 -10.29
CA LEU A 28 9.69 -16.01 -8.87
C LEU A 28 8.56 -17.01 -8.59
N SER A 29 7.47 -16.94 -9.36
CA SER A 29 6.34 -17.86 -9.25
C SER A 29 6.80 -19.30 -9.51
N GLY A 30 7.66 -19.52 -10.52
CA GLY A 30 8.25 -20.81 -10.85
C GLY A 30 9.15 -21.35 -9.73
N CYS A 31 9.95 -20.49 -9.10
CA CYS A 31 10.75 -20.86 -7.93
C CYS A 31 9.86 -21.30 -6.75
N LEU A 32 8.77 -20.59 -6.47
CA LEU A 32 7.81 -20.98 -5.44
C LEU A 32 7.11 -22.30 -5.80
N ALA A 33 6.68 -22.48 -7.04
CA ALA A 33 6.00 -23.68 -7.51
C ALA A 33 6.88 -24.95 -7.43
N ALA A 34 8.20 -24.81 -7.49
CA ALA A 34 9.14 -25.91 -7.40
C ALA A 34 9.26 -26.52 -5.98
N VAL A 35 8.76 -25.84 -4.94
CA VAL A 35 8.82 -26.30 -3.55
C VAL A 35 7.54 -27.08 -3.17
N PRO A 36 7.64 -28.22 -2.45
CA PRO A 36 6.48 -28.99 -2.01
C PRO A 36 5.48 -28.20 -1.15
N VAL A 37 4.18 -28.43 -1.38
CA VAL A 37 3.07 -27.69 -0.73
C VAL A 37 3.10 -27.79 0.79
N ASN A 38 3.47 -28.95 1.35
CA ASN A 38 3.58 -29.13 2.79
C ASN A 38 4.63 -28.20 3.40
N GLN A 39 5.77 -28.00 2.73
CA GLN A 39 6.83 -27.10 3.19
C GLN A 39 6.38 -25.64 3.15
N HIS A 40 5.71 -25.21 2.08
CA HIS A 40 5.11 -23.87 2.00
C HIS A 40 4.12 -23.60 3.12
N MET A 41 3.25 -24.56 3.38
CA MET A 41 2.23 -24.45 4.40
C MET A 41 2.87 -24.26 5.79
N MET A 42 3.85 -25.10 6.14
CA MET A 42 4.57 -25.01 7.41
C MET A 42 5.31 -23.67 7.54
N GLN A 43 6.04 -23.24 6.51
CA GLN A 43 6.76 -21.96 6.52
C GLN A 43 5.82 -20.77 6.68
N LYS A 44 4.70 -20.75 5.94
CA LYS A 44 3.70 -19.68 6.03
C LYS A 44 3.04 -19.62 7.41
N MET A 45 2.74 -20.76 8.03
CA MET A 45 2.17 -20.79 9.38
C MET A 45 3.12 -20.20 10.41
N VAL A 46 4.41 -20.58 10.40
CA VAL A 46 5.39 -20.06 11.36
C VAL A 46 5.58 -18.55 11.21
N ILE A 47 5.69 -18.05 9.97
CA ILE A 47 5.85 -16.62 9.68
C ILE A 47 4.59 -15.85 10.10
N ASN A 48 3.40 -16.34 9.76
CA ASN A 48 2.14 -15.71 10.13
C ASN A 48 2.02 -15.60 11.65
N GLN A 49 2.34 -16.66 12.39
CA GLN A 49 2.25 -16.65 13.84
C GLN A 49 3.16 -15.59 14.48
N ALA A 50 4.37 -15.39 13.96
CA ALA A 50 5.27 -14.35 14.42
C ALA A 50 4.70 -12.94 14.14
N ILE A 51 4.11 -12.72 12.97
CA ILE A 51 3.49 -11.43 12.59
C ILE A 51 2.23 -11.15 13.42
N GLU A 52 1.40 -12.16 13.63
CA GLU A 52 0.20 -12.05 14.45
C GLU A 52 0.54 -11.76 15.92
N ALA A 53 1.61 -12.37 16.45
CA ALA A 53 2.11 -12.08 17.79
C ALA A 53 2.59 -10.62 17.96
N MET A 54 3.03 -9.97 16.88
CA MET A 54 3.33 -8.53 16.88
C MET A 54 2.08 -7.64 16.86
N GLY A 55 0.87 -8.21 16.89
CA GLY A 55 -0.37 -7.46 17.00
C GLY A 55 -0.93 -6.97 15.66
N PHE A 56 -0.56 -7.59 14.53
CA PHE A 56 -1.00 -7.18 13.19
C PHE A 56 -2.53 -7.01 13.08
N HIS A 57 -3.31 -7.92 13.67
CA HIS A 57 -4.77 -7.85 13.66
C HIS A 57 -5.30 -6.57 14.34
N GLN A 58 -4.73 -6.21 15.49
CA GLN A 58 -5.15 -5.03 16.25
C GLN A 58 -4.85 -3.74 15.48
N ILE A 59 -3.69 -3.67 14.84
CA ILE A 59 -3.28 -2.52 14.01
C ILE A 59 -4.24 -2.36 12.82
N GLN A 60 -4.62 -3.46 12.16
CA GLN A 60 -5.58 -3.44 11.06
C GLN A 60 -6.97 -2.97 11.49
N GLN A 61 -7.44 -3.34 12.69
CA GLN A 61 -8.70 -2.83 13.24
C GLN A 61 -8.64 -1.32 13.50
N LEU A 62 -7.56 -0.84 14.12
CA LEU A 62 -7.35 0.58 14.37
C LEU A 62 -7.27 1.39 13.07
N ALA A 63 -6.59 0.86 12.05
CA ALA A 63 -6.50 1.50 10.74
C ALA A 63 -7.90 1.72 10.11
N LYS A 64 -8.78 0.72 10.18
CA LYS A 64 -10.17 0.84 9.69
C LYS A 64 -10.96 1.87 10.48
N LEU A 65 -10.82 1.88 11.81
CA LEU A 65 -11.50 2.84 12.67
C LEU A 65 -11.05 4.27 12.34
N PHE A 66 -9.73 4.50 12.22
CA PHE A 66 -9.19 5.82 11.91
C PHE A 66 -9.49 6.27 10.48
N ASP A 67 -9.52 5.36 9.48
CA ASP A 67 -10.03 5.71 8.14
C ASP A 67 -11.49 6.20 8.25
N GLY A 68 -12.33 5.50 9.03
CA GLY A 68 -13.69 5.93 9.33
C GLY A 68 -13.76 7.33 9.94
N PHE A 69 -12.93 7.62 10.95
CA PHE A 69 -12.86 8.96 11.56
C PHE A 69 -12.44 10.03 10.55
N THR A 70 -11.43 9.77 9.71
CA THR A 70 -10.98 10.77 8.72
C THR A 70 -12.02 11.09 7.65
N ARG A 71 -12.95 10.17 7.35
CA ARG A 71 -14.06 10.39 6.40
C ARG A 71 -15.23 11.17 6.99
N HIS A 72 -15.40 11.11 8.31
CA HIS A 72 -16.51 11.76 9.02
C HIS A 72 -16.08 12.97 9.85
N SER A 73 -14.78 13.26 9.90
CA SER A 73 -14.29 14.49 10.51
C SER A 73 -14.72 15.72 9.69
N PRO A 74 -14.77 16.91 10.31
CA PRO A 74 -15.05 18.15 9.60
C PRO A 74 -14.12 18.37 8.38
N GLU A 75 -12.84 18.02 8.50
CA GLU A 75 -11.85 18.10 7.42
C GLU A 75 -12.19 17.16 6.27
N GLY A 76 -12.59 15.92 6.59
CA GLY A 76 -13.03 14.92 5.61
C GLY A 76 -14.28 15.37 4.87
N VAL A 77 -15.26 15.92 5.58
CA VAL A 77 -16.50 16.46 5.00
C VAL A 77 -16.21 17.68 4.12
N ASN A 78 -15.33 18.59 4.55
CA ASN A 78 -14.91 19.74 3.74
C ASN A 78 -14.23 19.29 2.44
N TYR A 79 -13.36 18.29 2.51
CA TYR A 79 -12.71 17.72 1.32
C TYR A 79 -13.73 17.04 0.40
N LYS A 80 -14.66 16.25 0.94
CA LYS A 80 -15.78 15.63 0.18
C LYS A 80 -16.62 16.69 -0.54
N ASN A 81 -17.06 17.73 0.17
CA ASN A 81 -17.85 18.83 -0.41
C ASN A 81 -17.09 19.52 -1.55
N ARG A 82 -15.74 19.54 -1.49
CA ARG A 82 -14.92 20.09 -2.57
C ARG A 82 -14.90 19.18 -3.79
N PHE A 83 -14.87 17.85 -3.63
CA PHE A 83 -15.05 16.90 -4.74
C PHE A 83 -16.44 16.97 -5.38
N GLU A 84 -17.47 17.25 -4.59
CA GLU A 84 -18.83 17.37 -5.12
C GLU A 84 -19.01 18.68 -5.92
N LYS A 85 -18.32 19.75 -5.51
CA LYS A 85 -18.43 21.08 -6.13
C LYS A 85 -17.39 21.39 -7.20
N ALA A 86 -16.28 20.64 -7.25
CA ALA A 86 -15.16 20.87 -8.16
C ALA A 86 -14.78 19.59 -8.89
N ASP A 87 -14.00 19.73 -9.96
CA ASP A 87 -13.42 18.59 -10.62
C ASP A 87 -12.50 17.79 -9.68
N CYS A 88 -12.63 16.45 -9.72
CA CYS A 88 -11.89 15.53 -8.87
C CYS A 88 -10.37 15.73 -8.98
N LYS A 89 -9.83 15.93 -10.19
CA LYS A 89 -8.39 16.14 -10.39
C LYS A 89 -7.93 17.45 -9.77
N LYS A 90 -8.75 18.49 -9.82
CA LYS A 90 -8.44 19.78 -9.17
C LYS A 90 -8.46 19.68 -7.64
N ALA A 91 -9.35 18.88 -7.07
CA ALA A 91 -9.38 18.65 -5.62
C ALA A 91 -8.14 17.86 -5.15
N VAL A 92 -7.75 16.81 -5.88
CA VAL A 92 -6.52 16.04 -5.63
C VAL A 92 -5.28 16.93 -5.80
N GLN A 93 -5.19 17.70 -6.87
CA GLN A 93 -4.05 18.60 -7.09
C GLN A 93 -3.85 19.59 -5.93
N LYS A 94 -4.93 20.14 -5.37
CA LYS A 94 -4.86 21.07 -4.24
C LYS A 94 -4.48 20.39 -2.93
N CYS A 95 -4.87 19.13 -2.77
CA CYS A 95 -4.42 18.28 -1.67
C CYS A 95 -2.90 18.08 -1.76
N ASP A 96 -2.41 17.63 -2.92
CA ASP A 96 -1.01 17.26 -3.10
C ASP A 96 -0.09 18.50 -3.04
N GLN A 97 -0.57 19.65 -3.53
CA GLN A 97 0.15 20.92 -3.46
C GLN A 97 0.01 21.62 -2.09
N GLY A 98 -0.82 21.12 -1.18
CA GLY A 98 -1.07 21.76 0.12
C GLY A 98 -1.68 23.17 0.02
N THR A 99 -2.36 23.51 -1.08
CA THR A 99 -2.92 24.85 -1.33
C THR A 99 -4.34 25.03 -0.78
N PHE A 100 -4.85 24.03 -0.05
CA PHE A 100 -6.18 24.06 0.53
C PHE A 100 -6.14 23.55 1.98
N ASP A 101 -6.54 24.43 2.90
CA ASP A 101 -6.74 24.08 4.30
C ASP A 101 -8.12 23.43 4.47
N ARG A 102 -8.11 22.15 4.87
CA ARG A 102 -9.33 21.38 5.09
C ARG A 102 -10.00 21.69 6.43
N THR A 103 -9.23 22.17 7.41
CA THR A 103 -9.73 22.55 8.73
C THR A 103 -10.43 23.91 8.64
N ALA A 104 -9.77 24.92 8.05
CA ALA A 104 -10.37 26.23 7.84
C ALA A 104 -11.30 26.31 6.60
N ASN A 105 -11.35 25.25 5.79
CA ASN A 105 -12.14 25.16 4.56
C ASN A 105 -11.87 26.32 3.57
N MET A 106 -10.60 26.69 3.40
CA MET A 106 -10.19 27.85 2.60
C MET A 106 -8.92 27.57 1.80
N LEU A 107 -8.73 28.33 0.71
CA LEU A 107 -7.49 28.26 -0.05
C LEU A 107 -6.38 28.93 0.73
N ILE A 108 -5.24 28.25 0.84
CA ILE A 108 -4.02 28.82 1.40
C ILE A 108 -3.44 29.69 0.30
N MET A 109 -3.43 31.01 0.52
CA MET A 109 -2.75 31.93 -0.39
C MET A 109 -1.24 31.71 -0.25
N PRO A 110 -0.47 31.69 -1.35
CA PRO A 110 0.98 31.61 -1.24
C PRO A 110 1.49 32.79 -0.43
N GLN A 111 2.21 32.50 0.66
CA GLN A 111 3.01 33.50 1.36
C GLN A 111 4.12 33.90 0.39
N ASN A 112 4.09 35.16 -0.06
CA ASN A 112 5.04 35.73 -1.01
C ASN A 112 6.46 35.79 -0.43
#